data_AF-A0A1V6B0W4-F1
#
_entry.id   AF-A0A1V6B0W4-F1
#
_cell.length_a   1.000
_cell.length_b   1.000
_cell.length_c   1.000
_cell.angle_alpha   90.00
_cell.angle_beta   90.00
_cell.angle_gamma   90.00
#
_symmetry.space_group_name_H-M   'P 1'
#
loop_
_entity.id
_entity.type
_entity.pdbx_description
1 polymer ?
#
loop_
_entity_poly.entity_id
_entity_poly.type
_entity_poly.pdbx_seq_one_letter_code
_entity_poly.pdbx_strand_id
1 'polypeptide(L)'
;MGLVKRGKDLWFYEDLYSDVTYGFKVKRIVVPETPTGFQKLMILDTERFGRVLILDGIVQLTEEDEGIYHEWIGLWPLFATPKTPENVLIIGGGDGGVARAVLRHPGVKSVTMAEIDRVVIEQCRTHLPGISAGVWDDPRFRLIIGDGAEVIRKMKGRCDVIIIDSTDPVGPAKSLFDTSFYESVYDALREGGVTIHQTGALLLQPFEAPGSWRQMERIFDDVQVVQFTNVSYLGGPFSLTAGSRGRNVFKAAARNARRNFKAAGIRTSWYSPDISAVPYPEFQRRLEVDKYGEEIVLDFPLSGRPPSRPRVGKWSRELCQAIGMLPFGDPMVSDPAWRDDDTLVQYIETSAINFRRFGNTASANCFTCARLPRDEAAAFTTGFFGADAAVCWSLPRGVFADIRKVRRDSLIYRSGASGGPAGEIRRPRPAEAAEIFKPSFRLPVETGFAPAFELVMDIFDCDFDRISSCEAVAAWARESARTAGLKTIGRPDAPDFGHAKKKTAGPSVTQFLRGGSNISHYSINWLMIVLNLVAREPVPLRRIITHAMDYFQGKKAHCWILPRGASGKSLKDIAENTVLFEVRRD
;
A
#
# COMPACT_ATOMS: atom_id res chain seq x y z
N MET A 1 5.32 11.45 -24.78
CA MET A 1 5.87 12.30 -25.85
C MET A 1 4.82 13.35 -26.21
N GLY A 2 4.94 14.05 -27.33
CA GLY A 2 4.01 15.12 -27.73
C GLY A 2 3.69 15.07 -29.23
N LEU A 3 3.57 16.23 -29.88
CA LEU A 3 3.30 16.33 -31.32
C LEU A 3 4.53 15.96 -32.17
N VAL A 4 4.37 15.02 -33.10
CA VAL A 4 5.43 14.47 -33.96
C VAL A 4 4.95 14.39 -35.41
N LYS A 5 5.77 14.88 -36.35
CA LYS A 5 5.54 14.67 -37.79
C LYS A 5 6.02 13.29 -38.23
N ARG A 6 5.15 12.53 -38.90
CA ARG A 6 5.49 11.25 -39.56
C ARG A 6 5.14 11.35 -41.04
N GLY A 7 6.14 11.61 -41.86
CA GLY A 7 5.94 11.92 -43.28
C GLY A 7 5.11 13.21 -43.42
N LYS A 8 3.95 13.11 -44.07
CA LYS A 8 3.01 14.24 -44.23
C LYS A 8 2.04 14.40 -43.07
N ASP A 9 1.92 13.39 -42.21
CA ASP A 9 0.93 13.36 -41.15
C ASP A 9 1.48 13.94 -39.84
N LEU A 10 0.61 14.61 -39.09
CA LEU A 10 0.87 15.00 -37.71
C LEU A 10 0.28 13.95 -36.77
N TRP A 11 1.05 13.54 -35.77
CA TRP A 11 0.64 12.59 -34.74
C TRP A 11 0.88 13.20 -33.36
N PHE A 12 0.05 12.82 -32.40
CA PHE A 12 0.30 13.05 -30.98
C PHE A 12 0.58 11.71 -30.31
N TYR A 13 1.61 11.62 -29.47
CA TYR A 13 1.96 10.43 -28.69
C TYR A 13 1.91 10.75 -27.21
N GLU A 14 1.19 9.96 -26.41
CA GLU A 14 1.05 10.22 -24.96
C GLU A 14 2.38 10.04 -24.19
N ASP A 15 2.54 10.73 -23.05
CA ASP A 15 3.72 10.65 -22.16
C ASP A 15 3.50 10.04 -20.78
N LEU A 16 2.44 9.25 -20.59
CA LEU A 16 2.15 8.70 -19.25
C LEU A 16 3.17 7.64 -18.80
N TYR A 17 3.61 6.76 -19.71
CA TYR A 17 4.51 5.64 -19.38
C TYR A 17 5.86 5.78 -20.06
N SER A 18 6.93 5.46 -19.35
CA SER A 18 8.31 5.56 -19.87
C SER A 18 8.70 4.44 -20.84
N ASP A 19 7.99 3.31 -20.80
CA ASP A 19 8.34 2.07 -21.50
C ASP A 19 7.32 1.65 -22.58
N VAL A 20 6.16 2.31 -22.64
CA VAL A 20 5.11 2.06 -23.65
C VAL A 20 4.35 3.35 -23.98
N THR A 21 3.94 3.54 -25.23
CA THR A 21 3.14 4.70 -25.65
C THR A 21 2.21 4.34 -26.81
N TYR A 22 1.18 5.15 -27.02
CA TYR A 22 0.28 5.09 -28.17
C TYR A 22 0.02 6.52 -28.67
N GLY A 23 -0.59 6.65 -29.84
CA GLY A 23 -0.79 7.96 -30.43
C GLY A 23 -1.95 8.08 -31.38
N PHE A 24 -2.36 9.33 -31.60
CA PHE A 24 -3.49 9.73 -32.43
C PHE A 24 -2.99 10.47 -33.66
N LYS A 25 -3.55 10.15 -34.82
CA LYS A 25 -3.36 10.97 -36.02
C LYS A 25 -4.18 12.25 -35.89
N VAL A 26 -3.51 13.39 -36.01
CA VAL A 26 -4.06 14.72 -35.76
C VAL A 26 -4.51 15.36 -37.08
N LYS A 27 -5.78 15.77 -37.13
CA LYS A 27 -6.34 16.57 -38.22
C LYS A 27 -5.91 18.03 -38.10
N ARG A 28 -6.08 18.61 -36.90
CA ARG A 28 -5.67 19.98 -36.58
C ARG A 28 -5.49 20.17 -35.08
N ILE A 29 -4.67 21.17 -34.73
CA ILE A 29 -4.55 21.68 -33.37
C ILE A 29 -5.69 22.70 -33.17
N VAL A 30 -6.58 22.45 -32.20
CA VAL A 30 -7.70 23.34 -31.89
C VAL A 30 -7.26 24.40 -30.89
N VAL A 31 -6.58 23.95 -29.83
CA VAL A 31 -5.91 24.79 -28.83
C VAL A 31 -4.47 24.30 -28.75
N PRO A 32 -3.46 25.15 -29.05
CA PRO A 32 -2.06 24.76 -28.88
C PRO A 32 -1.73 24.56 -27.40
N GLU A 33 -0.65 23.83 -27.11
CA GLU A 33 -0.19 23.63 -25.74
C GLU A 33 -0.01 24.97 -25.03
N THR A 34 -0.82 25.20 -24.00
CA THR A 34 -0.93 26.47 -23.29
C THR A 34 -0.86 26.23 -21.78
N PRO A 35 0.07 26.88 -21.05
CA PRO A 35 0.13 26.79 -19.60
C PRO A 35 -1.05 27.52 -18.95
N THR A 36 -1.71 26.88 -17.98
CA THR A 36 -2.86 27.43 -17.24
C THR A 36 -2.49 28.05 -15.90
N GLY A 37 -1.23 27.85 -15.46
CA GLY A 37 -0.76 28.13 -14.10
C GLY A 37 -0.78 26.90 -13.18
N PHE A 38 -1.52 25.85 -13.56
CA PHE A 38 -1.53 24.56 -12.86
C PHE A 38 -0.91 23.43 -13.68
N GLN A 39 -1.13 23.46 -14.99
CA GLN A 39 -0.75 22.41 -15.95
C GLN A 39 -0.66 22.99 -17.37
N LYS A 40 -0.29 22.16 -18.35
CA LYS A 40 -0.30 22.51 -19.77
C LYS A 40 -1.50 21.87 -20.46
N LEU A 41 -2.36 22.70 -21.04
CA LEU A 41 -3.56 22.26 -21.75
C LEU A 41 -3.37 22.27 -23.25
N MET A 42 -3.84 21.22 -23.93
CA MET A 42 -3.92 21.14 -25.39
C MET A 42 -5.23 20.46 -25.81
N ILE A 43 -5.83 20.95 -26.90
CA ILE A 43 -6.99 20.30 -27.52
C ILE A 43 -6.67 20.02 -28.98
N LEU A 44 -6.79 18.76 -29.37
CA LEU A 44 -6.53 18.29 -30.73
C LEU A 44 -7.82 17.77 -31.34
N ASP A 45 -8.00 18.00 -32.65
CA ASP A 45 -9.02 17.34 -33.46
C ASP A 45 -8.33 16.17 -34.17
N THR A 46 -8.81 14.95 -33.96
CA THR A 46 -8.15 13.71 -34.43
C THR A 46 -8.94 13.01 -35.53
N GLU A 47 -8.30 12.11 -36.26
CA GLU A 47 -8.93 11.39 -37.37
C GLU A 47 -10.13 10.54 -36.92
N ARG A 48 -9.97 9.81 -35.80
CA ARG A 48 -10.92 8.80 -35.34
C ARG A 48 -11.70 9.17 -34.08
N PHE A 49 -11.06 9.81 -33.10
CA PHE A 49 -11.61 9.96 -31.74
C PHE A 49 -12.25 11.33 -31.49
N GLY A 50 -12.52 12.09 -32.56
CA GLY A 50 -12.99 13.46 -32.46
C GLY A 50 -11.97 14.36 -31.76
N ARG A 51 -12.45 15.30 -30.96
CA ARG A 51 -11.59 16.16 -30.15
C ARG A 51 -11.09 15.42 -28.92
N VAL A 52 -9.83 15.68 -28.58
CA VAL A 52 -9.10 15.06 -27.47
C VAL A 52 -8.56 16.17 -26.57
N LEU A 53 -8.88 16.09 -25.28
CA LEU A 53 -8.31 16.95 -24.25
C LEU A 53 -7.04 16.29 -23.70
N ILE A 54 -5.96 17.07 -23.66
CA ILE A 54 -4.65 16.63 -23.20
C ILE A 54 -4.17 17.61 -22.13
N LEU A 55 -3.77 17.09 -20.98
CA LEU A 55 -3.18 17.85 -19.88
C LEU A 55 -1.80 17.26 -19.59
N ASP A 56 -0.76 18.09 -19.58
CA ASP A 56 0.65 17.71 -19.36
C ASP A 56 1.11 16.52 -20.23
N GLY A 57 0.63 16.44 -21.47
CA GLY A 57 0.98 15.35 -22.40
C GLY A 57 0.25 14.03 -22.16
N ILE A 58 -0.72 14.01 -21.24
CA ILE A 58 -1.55 12.84 -20.91
C ILE A 58 -2.97 13.05 -21.43
N VAL A 59 -3.54 12.05 -22.09
CA VAL A 59 -4.93 12.11 -22.58
C VAL A 59 -5.89 12.04 -21.40
N GLN A 60 -6.76 13.04 -21.31
CA GLN A 60 -7.77 13.11 -20.26
C GLN A 60 -9.10 12.55 -20.74
N LEU A 61 -9.51 12.87 -21.97
CA LEU A 61 -10.71 12.33 -22.59
C LEU A 61 -10.68 12.45 -24.11
N THR A 62 -11.57 11.71 -24.78
CA THR A 62 -11.90 11.88 -26.19
C THR A 62 -13.40 11.97 -26.39
N GLU A 63 -13.87 12.72 -27.38
CA GLU A 63 -15.31 12.82 -27.68
C GLU A 63 -15.96 11.46 -28.00
N GLU A 64 -15.21 10.53 -28.57
CA GLU A 64 -15.74 9.23 -29.01
C GLU A 64 -16.04 8.26 -27.86
N ASP A 65 -15.25 8.30 -26.78
CA ASP A 65 -15.30 7.28 -25.72
C ASP A 65 -15.39 7.80 -24.28
N GLU A 66 -15.39 9.12 -24.06
CA GLU A 66 -15.61 9.75 -22.74
C GLU A 66 -16.84 9.21 -21.99
N GLY A 67 -17.90 8.88 -22.73
CA GLY A 67 -19.15 8.38 -22.17
C GLY A 67 -18.97 7.05 -21.43
N ILE A 68 -17.93 6.27 -21.75
CA ILE A 68 -17.55 5.10 -20.97
C ILE A 68 -17.12 5.57 -19.58
N TYR A 69 -16.06 6.38 -19.48
CA TYR A 69 -15.52 6.78 -18.19
C TYR A 69 -16.56 7.55 -17.34
N HIS A 70 -17.17 8.60 -17.90
CA HIS A 70 -18.05 9.49 -17.16
C HIS A 70 -19.34 8.82 -16.67
N GLU A 71 -19.97 7.98 -17.49
CA GLU A 71 -21.16 7.26 -17.04
C GLU A 71 -20.80 6.21 -15.97
N TRP A 72 -19.62 5.61 -16.05
CA TRP A 72 -19.19 4.62 -15.06
C TRP A 72 -18.87 5.23 -13.70
N ILE A 73 -17.94 6.17 -13.63
CA ILE A 73 -17.55 6.79 -12.36
C ILE A 73 -18.71 7.61 -11.77
N GLY A 74 -19.55 8.21 -12.64
CA GLY A 74 -20.69 9.02 -12.25
C GLY A 74 -21.91 8.23 -11.77
N LEU A 75 -22.31 7.15 -12.47
CA LEU A 75 -23.57 6.46 -12.19
C LEU A 75 -23.43 5.25 -11.27
N TRP A 76 -22.30 4.54 -11.31
CA TRP A 76 -22.10 3.37 -10.44
C TRP A 76 -22.32 3.66 -8.96
N PRO A 77 -21.71 4.70 -8.34
CA PRO A 77 -21.92 4.97 -6.91
C PRO A 77 -23.37 5.37 -6.60
N LEU A 78 -24.11 5.89 -7.58
CA LEU A 78 -25.52 6.27 -7.38
C LEU A 78 -26.46 5.06 -7.36
N PHE A 79 -26.12 4.00 -8.08
CA PHE A 79 -26.95 2.81 -8.21
C PHE A 79 -26.51 1.65 -7.31
N ALA A 80 -25.23 1.55 -6.95
CA ALA A 80 -24.68 0.44 -6.17
C ALA A 80 -25.10 0.46 -4.68
N THR A 81 -25.66 1.57 -4.20
CA THR A 81 -26.01 1.77 -2.79
C THR A 81 -27.48 1.42 -2.49
N PRO A 82 -27.82 1.10 -1.23
CA PRO A 82 -29.20 0.76 -0.88
C PRO A 82 -30.15 1.96 -0.85
N LYS A 83 -29.62 3.18 -0.64
CA LYS A 83 -30.38 4.43 -0.56
C LYS A 83 -30.20 5.24 -1.83
N THR A 84 -31.26 5.92 -2.28
CA THR A 84 -31.17 6.86 -3.40
C THR A 84 -30.41 8.11 -2.97
N PRO A 85 -29.29 8.47 -3.63
CA PRO A 85 -28.52 9.65 -3.27
C PRO A 85 -29.18 10.93 -3.78
N GLU A 86 -29.05 12.02 -3.02
CA GLU A 86 -29.62 13.32 -3.36
C GLU A 86 -28.56 14.40 -3.56
N ASN A 87 -27.44 14.32 -2.84
CA ASN A 87 -26.38 15.33 -2.80
C ASN A 87 -25.06 14.71 -3.23
N VAL A 88 -24.52 15.19 -4.35
CA VAL A 88 -23.28 14.69 -4.95
C VAL A 88 -22.24 15.80 -4.95
N LEU A 89 -21.03 15.47 -4.51
CA LEU A 89 -19.85 16.31 -4.65
C LEU A 89 -18.91 15.68 -5.68
N ILE A 90 -18.45 16.48 -6.64
CA ILE A 90 -17.42 16.11 -7.62
C ILE A 90 -16.18 16.95 -7.31
N ILE A 91 -15.04 16.31 -7.16
CA ILE A 91 -13.73 16.95 -7.07
C ILE A 91 -13.02 16.72 -8.39
N GLY A 92 -12.56 17.79 -9.05
CA GLY A 92 -12.09 17.76 -10.43
C GLY A 92 -13.25 17.76 -11.44
N GLY A 93 -13.08 17.04 -12.55
CA GLY A 93 -14.10 16.91 -13.60
C GLY A 93 -14.39 18.20 -14.36
N GLY A 94 -13.38 19.06 -14.55
CA GLY A 94 -13.51 20.38 -15.20
C GLY A 94 -14.13 20.37 -16.61
N ASP A 95 -14.15 19.23 -17.30
CA ASP A 95 -14.83 19.04 -18.59
C ASP A 95 -16.35 18.96 -18.49
N GLY A 96 -16.87 18.59 -17.31
CA GLY A 96 -18.30 18.52 -16.97
C GLY A 96 -19.00 17.19 -17.32
N GLY A 97 -18.30 16.20 -17.85
CA GLY A 97 -18.88 14.93 -18.30
C GLY A 97 -19.43 14.08 -17.15
N VAL A 98 -18.73 14.02 -16.01
CA VAL A 98 -19.23 13.34 -14.79
C VAL A 98 -20.50 14.03 -14.28
N ALA A 99 -20.51 15.36 -14.21
CA ALA A 99 -21.68 16.11 -13.78
C ALA A 99 -22.88 15.86 -14.69
N ARG A 100 -22.66 15.80 -16.02
CA ARG A 100 -23.69 15.44 -17.01
C ARG A 100 -24.27 14.05 -16.72
N ALA A 101 -23.41 13.06 -16.44
CA ALA A 101 -23.87 11.71 -16.13
C ALA A 101 -24.70 11.69 -14.83
N VAL A 102 -24.19 12.27 -13.76
CA VAL A 102 -24.85 12.31 -12.43
C VAL A 102 -26.23 12.98 -12.51
N LEU A 103 -26.35 14.11 -13.22
CA LEU A 103 -27.59 14.88 -13.33
C LEU A 103 -28.71 14.13 -14.08
N ARG A 104 -28.41 13.05 -14.81
CA ARG A 104 -29.44 12.18 -15.40
C ARG A 104 -30.19 11.39 -14.32
N HIS A 105 -29.60 11.14 -13.16
CA HIS A 105 -30.24 10.37 -12.10
C HIS A 105 -31.39 11.18 -11.46
N PRO A 106 -32.65 10.70 -11.50
CA PRO A 106 -33.81 11.51 -11.09
C PRO A 106 -33.86 11.83 -9.58
N GLY A 107 -33.22 11.01 -8.76
CA GLY A 107 -33.10 11.25 -7.31
C GLY A 107 -32.12 12.36 -6.92
N VAL A 108 -31.23 12.80 -7.82
CA VAL A 108 -30.22 13.81 -7.51
C VAL A 108 -30.85 15.19 -7.47
N LYS A 109 -30.70 15.86 -6.32
CA LYS A 109 -31.22 17.21 -6.03
C LYS A 109 -30.16 18.28 -6.10
N SER A 110 -28.90 17.94 -5.79
CA SER A 110 -27.79 18.88 -5.90
C SER A 110 -26.50 18.18 -6.35
N VAL A 111 -25.77 18.86 -7.23
CA VAL A 111 -24.42 18.49 -7.67
C VAL A 111 -23.52 19.68 -7.46
N THR A 112 -22.52 19.56 -6.58
CA THR A 112 -21.46 20.55 -6.44
C THR A 112 -20.20 20.01 -7.09
N MET A 113 -19.55 20.79 -7.93
CA MET A 113 -18.27 20.46 -8.54
C MET A 113 -17.20 21.46 -8.09
N ALA A 114 -16.05 20.97 -7.64
CA ALA A 114 -14.91 21.78 -7.26
C ALA A 114 -13.73 21.50 -8.20
N GLU A 115 -13.35 22.50 -8.99
CA GLU A 115 -12.25 22.41 -9.96
C GLU A 115 -11.26 23.54 -9.69
N ILE A 116 -9.97 23.22 -9.63
CA ILE A 116 -8.92 24.19 -9.30
C ILE A 116 -8.56 25.04 -10.52
N ASP A 117 -8.61 24.45 -11.72
CA ASP A 117 -8.17 25.07 -12.96
C ASP A 117 -9.35 25.60 -13.78
N ARG A 118 -9.62 26.91 -13.61
CA ARG A 118 -10.64 27.64 -14.37
C ARG A 118 -10.43 27.52 -15.89
N VAL A 119 -9.19 27.46 -16.36
CA VAL A 119 -8.88 27.45 -17.79
C VAL A 119 -9.37 26.16 -18.43
N VAL A 120 -9.23 25.01 -17.73
CA VAL A 120 -9.78 23.72 -18.20
C VAL A 120 -11.28 23.83 -18.48
N ILE A 121 -12.03 24.41 -17.54
CA ILE A 121 -13.49 24.60 -17.68
C ILE A 121 -13.81 25.47 -18.90
N GLU A 122 -13.14 26.62 -19.03
CA GLU A 122 -13.39 27.57 -20.12
C GLU A 122 -13.07 26.98 -21.50
N GLN A 123 -11.95 26.25 -21.61
CA GLN A 123 -11.55 25.58 -22.84
C GLN A 123 -12.50 24.43 -23.19
N CYS A 124 -12.92 23.62 -22.22
CA CYS A 124 -13.89 22.55 -22.45
C CYS A 124 -15.27 23.10 -22.83
N ARG A 125 -15.73 24.17 -22.19
CA ARG A 125 -17.00 24.83 -22.55
C ARG A 125 -17.01 25.36 -23.98
N THR A 126 -15.87 25.88 -24.44
CA THR A 126 -15.74 26.46 -25.78
C THR A 126 -15.54 25.39 -26.85
N HIS A 127 -14.65 24.43 -26.60
CA HIS A 127 -14.16 23.50 -27.62
C HIS A 127 -14.69 22.07 -27.46
N LEU A 128 -15.34 21.73 -26.35
CA LEU A 128 -15.89 20.39 -26.06
C LEU A 128 -17.32 20.50 -25.48
N PRO A 129 -18.23 21.31 -26.07
CA PRO A 129 -19.55 21.56 -25.47
C PRO A 129 -20.44 20.31 -25.36
N GLY A 130 -20.20 19.28 -26.19
CA GLY A 130 -20.91 18.00 -26.13
C GLY A 130 -20.62 17.17 -24.88
N ILE A 131 -19.47 17.41 -24.24
CA ILE A 131 -19.06 16.69 -23.01
C ILE A 131 -19.94 17.13 -21.84
N SER A 132 -20.02 18.44 -21.61
CA SER A 132 -20.85 19.01 -20.53
C SER A 132 -22.34 19.09 -20.87
N ALA A 133 -22.73 19.18 -22.14
CA ALA A 133 -24.10 19.07 -22.63
C ALA A 133 -25.17 19.80 -21.79
N GLY A 134 -24.94 21.08 -21.46
CA GLY A 134 -25.89 21.93 -20.73
C GLY A 134 -25.84 21.84 -19.20
N VAL A 135 -24.90 21.09 -18.62
CA VAL A 135 -24.68 20.99 -17.16
C VAL A 135 -24.62 22.35 -16.48
N TRP A 136 -23.96 23.32 -17.11
CA TRP A 136 -23.67 24.60 -16.47
C TRP A 136 -24.89 25.47 -16.20
N ASP A 137 -26.00 25.19 -16.88
CA ASP A 137 -27.27 25.91 -16.75
C ASP A 137 -28.31 25.10 -15.94
N ASP A 138 -27.98 23.87 -15.51
CA ASP A 138 -28.87 23.06 -14.69
C ASP A 138 -28.99 23.69 -13.28
N PRO A 139 -30.22 23.97 -12.79
CA PRO A 139 -30.41 24.62 -11.50
C PRO A 139 -29.94 23.78 -10.29
N ARG A 140 -29.71 22.48 -10.50
CA ARG A 140 -29.17 21.57 -9.47
C ARG A 140 -27.64 21.61 -9.41
N PHE A 141 -26.99 22.20 -10.41
CA PHE A 141 -25.53 22.23 -10.54
C PHE A 141 -24.93 23.49 -9.93
N ARG A 142 -23.83 23.33 -9.19
CA ARG A 142 -23.04 24.42 -8.62
C ARG A 142 -21.56 24.18 -8.85
N LEU A 143 -20.91 25.13 -9.53
CA LEU A 143 -19.46 25.15 -9.69
C LEU A 143 -18.79 25.96 -8.57
N ILE A 144 -17.72 25.42 -8.01
CA ILE A 144 -16.78 26.10 -7.13
C ILE A 144 -15.41 26.04 -7.81
N ILE A 145 -14.77 27.20 -7.97
CA ILE A 145 -13.40 27.25 -8.49
C ILE A 145 -12.46 27.37 -7.30
N GLY A 146 -11.62 26.34 -7.09
CA GLY A 146 -10.70 26.25 -5.96
C GLY A 146 -10.28 24.82 -5.63
N ASP A 147 -9.42 24.69 -4.63
CA ASP A 147 -8.87 23.40 -4.19
C ASP A 147 -9.97 22.49 -3.59
N GLY A 148 -10.10 21.30 -4.15
CA GLY A 148 -11.03 20.27 -3.68
C GLY A 148 -10.81 19.84 -2.23
N ALA A 149 -9.56 19.82 -1.76
CA ALA A 149 -9.22 19.50 -0.38
C ALA A 149 -9.69 20.60 0.61
N GLU A 150 -9.79 21.85 0.18
CA GLU A 150 -10.41 22.91 0.99
C GLU A 150 -11.93 22.82 1.01
N VAL A 151 -12.53 22.49 -0.14
CA VAL A 151 -13.98 22.34 -0.26
C VAL A 151 -14.47 21.18 0.60
N ILE A 152 -13.81 20.02 0.54
CA ILE A 152 -14.26 18.81 1.24
C ILE A 152 -14.25 18.98 2.76
N ARG A 153 -13.26 19.70 3.32
CA ARG A 153 -13.18 20.02 4.75
C ARG A 153 -14.40 20.82 5.25
N LYS A 154 -15.08 21.55 4.37
CA LYS A 154 -16.28 22.34 4.65
C LYS A 154 -17.60 21.55 4.46
N MET A 155 -17.52 20.29 4.02
CA MET A 155 -18.67 19.47 3.61
C MET A 155 -19.05 18.35 4.60
N LYS A 156 -18.61 18.45 5.87
CA LYS A 156 -18.85 17.42 6.92
C LYS A 156 -20.30 16.96 7.00
N GLY A 157 -20.55 15.68 6.77
CA GLY A 157 -21.88 15.03 6.82
C GLY A 157 -22.90 15.54 5.79
N ARG A 158 -22.45 16.13 4.66
CA ARG A 158 -23.34 16.75 3.67
C ARG A 158 -23.54 15.93 2.40
N CYS A 159 -22.65 14.98 2.11
CA CYS A 159 -22.62 14.27 0.84
C CYS A 159 -23.21 12.86 0.96
N ASP A 160 -24.08 12.48 0.03
CA ASP A 160 -24.49 11.09 -0.14
C ASP A 160 -23.48 10.35 -1.03
N VAL A 161 -22.96 11.04 -2.06
CA VAL A 161 -21.91 10.54 -2.94
C VAL A 161 -20.81 11.59 -3.13
N ILE A 162 -19.55 11.14 -3.12
CA ILE A 162 -18.39 11.94 -3.49
C ILE A 162 -17.68 11.24 -4.66
N ILE A 163 -17.41 11.96 -5.74
CA ILE A 163 -16.66 11.47 -6.89
C ILE A 163 -15.38 12.28 -6.98
N ILE A 164 -14.24 11.61 -6.94
CA ILE A 164 -12.92 12.24 -7.13
C ILE A 164 -12.47 11.87 -8.54
N ASP A 165 -12.63 12.83 -9.43
CA ASP A 165 -12.27 12.78 -10.84
C ASP A 165 -11.04 13.66 -11.08
N SER A 166 -9.91 13.22 -10.52
CA SER A 166 -8.63 13.90 -10.63
C SER A 166 -7.72 13.21 -11.63
N THR A 167 -6.73 13.94 -12.13
CA THR A 167 -5.60 13.38 -12.89
C THR A 167 -4.78 12.42 -12.00
N ASP A 168 -3.88 11.66 -12.63
CA ASP A 168 -2.81 10.91 -11.94
C ASP A 168 -2.07 11.78 -10.91
N PRO A 169 -1.44 11.21 -9.87
CA PRO A 169 -0.83 11.93 -8.74
C PRO A 169 0.45 12.72 -9.10
N VAL A 170 0.37 13.55 -10.13
CA VAL A 170 1.39 14.47 -10.62
C VAL A 170 0.84 15.89 -10.52
N GLY A 171 1.68 16.86 -10.15
CA GLY A 171 1.28 18.26 -10.06
C GLY A 171 0.21 18.54 -8.97
N PRO A 172 -0.87 19.28 -9.29
CA PRO A 172 -1.83 19.76 -8.29
C PRO A 172 -2.63 18.65 -7.60
N ALA A 173 -2.72 17.45 -8.20
CA ALA A 173 -3.48 16.33 -7.65
C ALA A 173 -2.82 15.65 -6.44
N LYS A 174 -1.53 15.90 -6.16
CA LYS A 174 -0.76 15.19 -5.11
C LYS A 174 -1.42 15.26 -3.72
N SER A 175 -2.02 16.40 -3.37
CA SER A 175 -2.70 16.60 -2.07
C SER A 175 -3.96 15.74 -1.90
N LEU A 176 -4.55 15.25 -3.00
CA LEU A 176 -5.77 14.42 -3.01
C LEU A 176 -5.48 12.94 -2.69
N PHE A 177 -4.21 12.57 -2.51
CA PHE A 177 -3.79 11.20 -2.21
C PHE A 177 -3.22 11.04 -0.79
N ASP A 178 -3.26 12.08 0.04
CA ASP A 178 -2.84 12.02 1.44
C ASP A 178 -3.91 11.37 2.32
N THR A 179 -3.49 10.65 3.37
CA THR A 179 -4.40 10.04 4.37
C THR A 179 -5.40 11.06 4.94
N SER A 180 -4.94 12.29 5.21
CA SER A 180 -5.77 13.36 5.77
C SER A 180 -6.85 13.85 4.79
N PHE A 181 -6.63 13.72 3.48
CA PHE A 181 -7.66 14.00 2.49
C PHE A 181 -8.75 12.94 2.56
N TYR A 182 -8.40 11.66 2.57
CA TYR A 182 -9.37 10.56 2.69
C TYR A 182 -10.16 10.58 4.02
N GLU A 183 -9.53 10.98 5.13
CA GLU A 183 -10.23 11.24 6.39
C GLU A 183 -11.26 12.35 6.25
N SER A 184 -10.91 13.42 5.52
CA SER A 184 -11.84 14.52 5.23
C SER A 184 -12.98 14.07 4.30
N VAL A 185 -12.71 13.17 3.33
CA VAL A 185 -13.73 12.54 2.49
C VAL A 185 -14.70 11.74 3.36
N TYR A 186 -14.20 10.89 4.26
CA TYR A 186 -15.03 10.10 5.17
C TYR A 186 -15.91 11.00 6.06
N ASP A 187 -15.34 12.07 6.61
CA ASP A 187 -16.06 13.08 7.40
C ASP A 187 -17.17 13.77 6.59
N ALA A 188 -16.95 14.05 5.31
CA ALA A 188 -17.90 14.69 4.41
C ALA A 188 -19.09 13.79 4.03
N LEU A 189 -18.88 12.48 4.02
CA LEU A 189 -19.95 11.51 3.76
C LEU A 189 -20.95 11.44 4.92
N ARG A 190 -22.23 11.32 4.57
CA ARG A 190 -23.28 10.88 5.47
C ARG A 190 -23.13 9.40 5.79
N GLU A 191 -23.82 8.92 6.83
CA GLU A 191 -23.89 7.49 7.13
C GLU A 191 -24.50 6.70 5.96
N GLY A 192 -23.76 5.70 5.49
CA GLY A 192 -24.03 4.91 4.30
C GLY A 192 -23.66 5.58 2.97
N GLY A 193 -23.08 6.79 3.02
CA GLY A 193 -22.57 7.49 1.85
C GLY A 193 -21.37 6.79 1.23
N VAL A 194 -21.11 7.07 -0.04
CA VAL A 194 -20.05 6.42 -0.82
C VAL A 194 -19.15 7.44 -1.50
N THR A 195 -17.85 7.20 -1.48
CA THR A 195 -16.90 7.85 -2.36
C THR A 195 -16.44 6.89 -3.45
N ILE A 196 -16.08 7.41 -4.62
CA ILE A 196 -15.39 6.67 -5.67
C ILE A 196 -14.31 7.55 -6.31
N HIS A 197 -13.20 6.94 -6.70
CA HIS A 197 -12.12 7.62 -7.42
C HIS A 197 -11.50 6.69 -8.48
N GLN A 198 -10.82 7.27 -9.45
CA GLN A 198 -10.02 6.54 -10.44
C GLN A 198 -8.74 5.99 -9.80
N THR A 199 -8.35 4.75 -10.12
CA THR A 199 -7.13 4.09 -9.61
C THR A 199 -6.26 3.45 -10.69
N GLY A 200 -6.22 4.08 -11.86
CA GLY A 200 -5.30 3.73 -12.94
C GLY A 200 -5.56 2.40 -13.64
N ALA A 201 -4.69 2.12 -14.60
CA ALA A 201 -4.64 0.90 -15.39
C ALA A 201 -4.11 -0.29 -14.58
N LEU A 202 -4.86 -1.39 -14.51
CA LEU A 202 -4.46 -2.55 -13.69
C LEU A 202 -3.16 -3.22 -14.17
N LEU A 203 -2.81 -3.11 -15.46
CA LEU A 203 -1.61 -3.73 -16.02
C LEU A 203 -0.38 -2.83 -15.95
N LEU A 204 -0.53 -1.57 -16.37
CA LEU A 204 0.55 -0.60 -16.53
C LEU A 204 0.80 0.24 -15.27
N GLN A 205 -0.23 0.40 -14.42
CA GLN A 205 -0.14 1.03 -13.10
C GLN A 205 -0.55 0.01 -12.02
N PRO A 206 0.12 -1.15 -11.91
CA PRO A 206 -0.34 -2.28 -11.07
C PRO A 206 -0.37 -1.98 -9.57
N PHE A 207 0.12 -0.81 -9.15
CA PHE A 207 0.24 -0.40 -7.75
C PHE A 207 -0.83 0.61 -7.32
N GLU A 208 -1.46 1.34 -8.26
CA GLU A 208 -2.42 2.41 -7.95
C GLU A 208 -3.67 1.87 -7.24
N ALA A 209 -4.34 0.88 -7.82
CA ALA A 209 -5.52 0.27 -7.20
C ALA A 209 -5.22 -0.44 -5.87
N PRO A 210 -4.17 -1.27 -5.74
CA PRO A 210 -3.81 -1.85 -4.45
C PRO A 210 -3.42 -0.81 -3.40
N GLY A 211 -2.67 0.23 -3.76
CA GLY A 211 -2.24 1.30 -2.87
C GLY A 211 -3.44 2.08 -2.34
N SER A 212 -4.29 2.55 -3.25
CA SER A 212 -5.52 3.29 -2.93
C SER A 212 -6.49 2.45 -2.09
N TRP A 213 -6.72 1.19 -2.46
CA TRP A 213 -7.58 0.29 -1.67
C TRP A 213 -7.07 0.12 -0.24
N ARG A 214 -5.76 -0.06 -0.04
CA ARG A 214 -5.16 -0.20 1.30
C ARG A 214 -5.30 1.08 2.12
N GLN A 215 -5.09 2.25 1.51
CA GLN A 215 -5.29 3.53 2.20
C GLN A 215 -6.75 3.71 2.61
N MET A 216 -7.68 3.43 1.70
CA MET A 216 -9.11 3.56 1.98
C MET A 216 -9.56 2.56 3.04
N GLU A 217 -9.06 1.34 3.05
CA GLU A 217 -9.48 0.33 4.04
C GLU A 217 -9.12 0.69 5.49
N ARG A 218 -8.16 1.61 5.68
CA ARG A 218 -7.84 2.17 7.01
C ARG A 218 -8.91 3.12 7.55
N ILE A 219 -9.67 3.73 6.65
CA ILE A 219 -10.53 4.89 6.94
C ILE A 219 -12.00 4.53 6.76
N PHE A 220 -12.34 3.80 5.70
CA PHE A 220 -13.72 3.47 5.32
C PHE A 220 -14.17 2.14 5.93
N ASP A 221 -15.47 2.03 6.22
CA ASP A 221 -16.07 0.85 6.85
C ASP A 221 -16.27 -0.34 5.88
N ASP A 222 -16.26 -0.05 4.58
CA ASP A 222 -16.39 -1.02 3.48
C ASP A 222 -15.71 -0.43 2.23
N VAL A 223 -14.94 -1.22 1.49
CA VAL A 223 -14.15 -0.78 0.33
C VAL A 223 -14.24 -1.81 -0.80
N GLN A 224 -14.50 -1.34 -2.02
CA GLN A 224 -14.69 -2.18 -3.20
C GLN A 224 -13.91 -1.63 -4.39
N VAL A 225 -13.14 -2.48 -5.07
CA VAL A 225 -12.59 -2.17 -6.40
C VAL A 225 -13.56 -2.64 -7.49
N VAL A 226 -13.80 -1.78 -8.48
CA VAL A 226 -14.50 -2.10 -9.73
C VAL A 226 -13.60 -1.79 -10.92
N GLN A 227 -13.86 -2.44 -12.05
CA GLN A 227 -13.07 -2.24 -13.28
C GLN A 227 -13.95 -1.79 -14.43
N PHE A 228 -13.36 -1.05 -15.36
CA PHE A 228 -13.94 -0.66 -16.64
C PHE A 228 -12.85 -0.69 -17.71
N THR A 229 -13.22 -0.62 -18.98
CA THR A 229 -12.25 -0.53 -20.09
C THR A 229 -12.61 0.67 -20.93
N ASN A 230 -11.68 1.62 -21.07
CA ASN A 230 -11.80 2.73 -22.00
C ASN A 230 -10.80 2.56 -23.14
N VAL A 231 -11.16 2.91 -24.36
CA VAL A 231 -10.34 2.62 -25.54
C VAL A 231 -9.15 3.57 -25.62
N SER A 232 -9.39 4.84 -25.35
CA SER A 232 -8.38 5.90 -25.34
C SER A 232 -7.49 5.89 -24.10
N TYR A 233 -7.71 5.00 -23.12
CA TYR A 233 -6.81 4.86 -21.98
C TYR A 233 -5.96 3.61 -22.13
N LEU A 234 -4.63 3.79 -22.22
CA LEU A 234 -3.71 2.68 -22.42
C LEU A 234 -3.52 1.85 -21.14
N GLY A 235 -3.58 0.52 -21.30
CA GLY A 235 -3.25 -0.43 -20.22
C GLY A 235 -4.32 -1.49 -19.93
N GLY A 236 -5.35 -1.59 -20.79
CA GLY A 236 -6.40 -2.61 -20.65
C GLY A 236 -7.46 -2.20 -19.64
N PRO A 237 -7.91 -3.10 -18.74
CA PRO A 237 -8.87 -2.72 -17.70
C PRO A 237 -8.29 -1.65 -16.77
N PHE A 238 -9.02 -0.56 -16.67
CA PHE A 238 -8.85 0.47 -15.65
C PHE A 238 -9.66 0.12 -14.41
N SER A 239 -9.31 0.75 -13.30
CA SER A 239 -9.95 0.51 -12.02
C SER A 239 -10.48 1.79 -11.40
N LEU A 240 -11.55 1.63 -10.63
CA LEU A 240 -12.08 2.62 -9.71
C LEU A 240 -12.15 1.98 -8.33
N THR A 241 -11.76 2.71 -7.30
CA THR A 241 -11.87 2.24 -5.92
C THR A 241 -12.92 3.07 -5.18
N ALA A 242 -13.85 2.36 -4.55
CA ALA A 242 -14.96 2.94 -3.81
C ALA A 242 -14.86 2.62 -2.32
N GLY A 243 -15.25 3.57 -1.47
CA GLY A 243 -15.27 3.42 -0.01
C GLY A 243 -16.59 3.93 0.56
N SER A 244 -17.06 3.36 1.66
CA SER A 244 -18.30 3.77 2.31
C SER A 244 -18.12 4.10 3.79
N ARG A 245 -18.89 5.09 4.25
CA ARG A 245 -19.15 5.35 5.67
C ARG A 245 -20.28 4.44 6.18
N GLY A 246 -20.09 3.14 6.06
CA GLY A 246 -21.07 2.14 6.45
C GLY A 246 -20.59 0.73 6.14
N ARG A 247 -20.93 -0.23 7.01
CA ARG A 247 -20.48 -1.63 6.86
C ARG A 247 -21.35 -2.39 5.87
N ASN A 248 -20.73 -3.26 5.06
CA ASN A 248 -21.39 -4.15 4.11
C ASN A 248 -22.28 -3.44 3.07
N VAL A 249 -21.99 -2.19 2.74
CA VAL A 249 -22.70 -1.41 1.72
C VAL A 249 -22.52 -2.04 0.34
N PHE A 250 -21.32 -2.53 0.02
CA PHE A 250 -21.00 -3.09 -1.30
C PHE A 250 -21.34 -4.57 -1.45
N LYS A 251 -21.68 -5.27 -0.35
CA LYS A 251 -22.08 -6.69 -0.36
C LYS A 251 -23.22 -6.99 -1.33
N ALA A 252 -24.12 -6.02 -1.55
CA ALA A 252 -25.26 -6.13 -2.47
C ALA A 252 -25.15 -5.21 -3.69
N ALA A 253 -23.97 -4.65 -3.97
CA ALA A 253 -23.78 -3.59 -4.98
C ALA A 253 -24.34 -3.96 -6.35
N ALA A 254 -24.00 -5.15 -6.88
CA ALA A 254 -24.49 -5.58 -8.19
C ALA A 254 -26.02 -5.71 -8.25
N ARG A 255 -26.65 -6.23 -7.18
CA ARG A 255 -28.10 -6.34 -7.09
C ARG A 255 -28.77 -4.98 -6.98
N ASN A 256 -28.23 -4.09 -6.14
CA ASN A 256 -28.72 -2.73 -5.99
C ASN A 256 -28.61 -1.98 -7.32
N ALA A 257 -27.46 -2.09 -8.00
CA ALA A 257 -27.22 -1.42 -9.27
C ALA A 257 -28.28 -1.79 -10.31
N ARG A 258 -28.54 -3.10 -10.51
CA ARG A 258 -29.59 -3.59 -11.41
C ARG A 258 -30.99 -3.05 -11.06
N ARG A 259 -31.37 -3.15 -9.78
CA ARG A 259 -32.69 -2.72 -9.32
C ARG A 259 -32.88 -1.21 -9.47
N ASN A 260 -31.90 -0.43 -9.01
CA ASN A 260 -31.98 1.02 -8.93
C ASN A 260 -31.86 1.65 -10.33
N PHE A 261 -31.00 1.12 -11.21
CA PHE A 261 -30.91 1.57 -12.60
C PHE A 261 -32.23 1.35 -13.35
N LYS A 262 -32.83 0.15 -13.20
CA LYS A 262 -34.14 -0.15 -13.77
C LYS A 262 -35.22 0.81 -13.26
N ALA A 263 -35.21 1.13 -11.97
CA ALA A 263 -36.17 2.05 -11.36
C ALA A 263 -35.98 3.50 -11.83
N ALA A 264 -34.76 3.93 -12.10
CA ALA A 264 -34.47 5.28 -12.58
C ALA A 264 -34.93 5.52 -14.02
N GLY A 265 -35.01 4.47 -14.85
CA GLY A 265 -35.57 4.56 -16.21
C GLY A 265 -34.77 5.48 -17.15
N ILE A 266 -33.50 5.74 -16.84
CA ILE A 266 -32.63 6.62 -17.63
C ILE A 266 -32.05 5.89 -18.84
N ARG A 267 -31.67 6.65 -19.86
CA ARG A 267 -30.90 6.15 -21.00
C ARG A 267 -29.43 6.54 -20.86
N THR A 268 -28.57 5.61 -21.21
CA THR A 268 -27.11 5.69 -21.13
C THR A 268 -26.51 5.26 -22.46
N SER A 269 -25.34 5.76 -22.78
CA SER A 269 -24.59 5.36 -23.98
C SER A 269 -23.81 4.08 -23.74
N TRP A 270 -23.27 3.91 -22.54
CA TRP A 270 -22.34 2.83 -22.19
C TRP A 270 -22.67 2.15 -20.85
N TYR A 271 -23.18 2.88 -19.85
CA TYR A 271 -23.44 2.29 -18.54
C TYR A 271 -24.63 1.32 -18.58
N SER A 272 -24.40 0.09 -18.13
CA SER A 272 -25.45 -0.88 -17.79
C SER A 272 -24.96 -1.73 -16.62
N PRO A 273 -25.75 -2.00 -15.58
CA PRO A 273 -25.32 -2.88 -14.48
C PRO A 273 -24.88 -4.30 -14.89
N ASP A 274 -25.13 -4.74 -16.12
CA ASP A 274 -24.74 -6.07 -16.63
C ASP A 274 -23.43 -6.07 -17.42
N ILE A 275 -23.04 -4.94 -17.99
CA ILE A 275 -21.78 -4.75 -18.74
C ILE A 275 -20.79 -4.01 -17.86
N SER A 276 -21.31 -2.96 -17.24
CA SER A 276 -20.67 -2.15 -16.25
C SER A 276 -20.69 -2.85 -14.90
N ALA A 277 -20.32 -2.29 -13.76
CA ALA A 277 -20.50 -2.98 -12.46
C ALA A 277 -20.08 -4.47 -12.39
N VAL A 278 -18.94 -4.86 -12.99
CA VAL A 278 -18.34 -6.17 -12.70
C VAL A 278 -17.37 -5.92 -11.55
N PRO A 279 -17.76 -6.21 -10.28
CA PRO A 279 -16.77 -6.40 -9.22
C PRO A 279 -15.66 -7.29 -9.77
N TYR A 280 -14.45 -7.11 -9.26
CA TYR A 280 -13.36 -8.01 -9.61
C TYR A 280 -13.06 -8.94 -8.42
N PRO A 281 -13.90 -9.96 -8.11
CA PRO A 281 -13.77 -10.75 -6.88
C PRO A 281 -12.40 -11.40 -6.72
N GLU A 282 -11.78 -11.83 -7.81
CA GLU A 282 -10.45 -12.43 -7.75
C GLU A 282 -9.40 -11.39 -7.34
N PHE A 283 -9.42 -10.21 -7.96
CA PHE A 283 -8.53 -9.12 -7.58
C PHE A 283 -8.80 -8.63 -6.16
N GLN A 284 -10.07 -8.42 -5.78
CA GLN A 284 -10.49 -8.06 -4.43
C GLN A 284 -9.99 -9.08 -3.39
N ARG A 285 -10.17 -10.38 -3.66
CA ARG A 285 -9.66 -11.45 -2.79
C ARG A 285 -8.13 -11.42 -2.70
N ARG A 286 -7.43 -11.17 -3.81
CA ARG A 286 -5.97 -11.03 -3.81
C ARG A 286 -5.53 -9.83 -2.96
N LEU A 287 -6.21 -8.68 -3.03
CA LEU A 287 -5.95 -7.52 -2.18
C LEU A 287 -6.10 -7.84 -0.70
N GLU A 288 -7.12 -8.63 -0.35
CA GLU A 288 -7.39 -9.04 1.03
C GLU A 288 -6.40 -10.09 1.56
N VAL A 289 -5.93 -11.00 0.70
CA VAL A 289 -4.97 -12.06 1.06
C VAL A 289 -3.54 -11.53 1.10
N ASP A 290 -3.14 -10.74 0.09
CA ASP A 290 -1.79 -10.14 -0.03
C ASP A 290 -1.69 -8.82 0.75
N LYS A 291 -2.56 -8.65 1.74
CA LYS A 291 -2.73 -7.40 2.47
C LYS A 291 -1.57 -7.11 3.42
N TYR A 292 -0.87 -8.15 3.86
CA TYR A 292 0.10 -8.09 4.96
C TYR A 292 1.32 -8.95 4.65
N GLY A 293 2.46 -8.51 5.15
CA GLY A 293 3.61 -9.37 5.33
C GLY A 293 3.40 -10.29 6.52
N GLU A 294 4.20 -11.33 6.61
CA GLU A 294 4.22 -12.23 7.75
C GLU A 294 5.67 -12.51 8.15
N GLU A 295 5.87 -12.65 9.45
CA GLU A 295 7.14 -13.07 10.02
C GLU A 295 6.93 -14.25 10.95
N ILE A 296 7.84 -15.22 10.86
CA ILE A 296 8.00 -16.24 11.87
C ILE A 296 9.43 -16.24 12.41
N VAL A 297 9.53 -16.08 13.72
CA VAL A 297 10.78 -16.25 14.48
C VAL A 297 10.70 -17.57 15.23
N LEU A 298 11.75 -18.38 15.14
CA LEU A 298 11.88 -19.68 15.79
C LEU A 298 13.13 -19.73 16.67
N ASP A 299 12.94 -19.91 17.97
CA ASP A 299 14.02 -20.27 18.90
C ASP A 299 13.96 -21.76 19.23
N PHE A 300 15.02 -22.50 18.94
CA PHE A 300 15.06 -23.95 19.13
C PHE A 300 16.42 -24.44 19.66
N PRO A 301 16.43 -25.51 20.48
CA PRO A 301 17.66 -26.11 20.95
C PRO A 301 18.41 -26.76 19.78
N LEU A 302 19.74 -26.67 19.81
CA LEU A 302 20.63 -27.43 18.94
C LEU A 302 21.13 -28.65 19.70
N SER A 303 20.97 -29.84 19.11
CA SER A 303 21.56 -31.07 19.61
C SER A 303 22.93 -31.31 18.94
N GLY A 304 23.94 -31.67 19.75
CA GLY A 304 25.27 -32.04 19.24
C GLY A 304 26.17 -30.87 18.81
N ARG A 305 26.96 -31.07 17.76
CA ARG A 305 27.94 -30.06 17.29
C ARG A 305 27.23 -28.87 16.63
N PRO A 306 27.71 -27.63 16.83
CA PRO A 306 27.19 -26.46 16.13
C PRO A 306 27.11 -26.68 14.62
N PRO A 307 26.00 -26.29 13.96
CA PRO A 307 25.85 -26.47 12.52
C PRO A 307 26.90 -25.65 11.77
N SER A 308 27.55 -26.28 10.79
CA SER A 308 28.52 -25.61 9.94
C SER A 308 27.84 -24.59 9.02
N ARG A 309 28.59 -23.56 8.59
CA ARG A 309 28.09 -22.56 7.63
C ARG A 309 27.48 -23.20 6.37
N PRO A 310 28.09 -24.20 5.71
CA PRO A 310 27.46 -24.87 4.57
C PRO A 310 26.13 -25.55 4.90
N ARG A 311 25.98 -26.13 6.10
CA ARG A 311 24.72 -26.74 6.55
C ARG A 311 23.62 -25.70 6.73
N VAL A 312 23.93 -24.54 7.31
CA VAL A 312 22.96 -23.44 7.47
C VAL A 312 22.62 -22.80 6.13
N GLY A 313 23.59 -22.62 5.23
CA GLY A 313 23.32 -22.14 3.87
C GLY A 313 22.51 -23.13 3.02
N LYS A 314 22.62 -24.44 3.28
CA LYS A 314 21.74 -25.46 2.69
C LYS A 314 20.32 -25.31 3.23
N TRP A 315 20.16 -25.22 4.55
CA TRP A 315 18.87 -24.98 5.20
C TRP A 315 18.15 -23.76 4.63
N SER A 316 18.84 -22.62 4.50
CA SER A 316 18.19 -21.39 4.04
C SER A 316 17.61 -21.53 2.62
N ARG A 317 18.32 -22.21 1.72
CA ARG A 317 17.86 -22.44 0.34
C ARG A 317 16.75 -23.47 0.24
N GLU A 318 16.82 -24.55 1.01
CA GLU A 318 15.75 -25.57 1.03
C GLU A 318 14.50 -25.06 1.74
N LEU A 319 14.65 -24.21 2.76
CA LEU A 319 13.52 -23.53 3.41
C LEU A 319 12.79 -22.64 2.39
N CYS A 320 13.50 -21.89 1.54
CA CYS A 320 12.88 -21.12 0.46
C CYS A 320 11.97 -22.01 -0.42
N GLN A 321 12.44 -23.20 -0.80
CA GLN A 321 11.64 -24.15 -1.58
C GLN A 321 10.41 -24.63 -0.81
N ALA A 322 10.57 -24.97 0.48
CA ALA A 322 9.48 -25.44 1.34
C ALA A 322 8.36 -24.40 1.52
N ILE A 323 8.72 -23.11 1.56
CA ILE A 323 7.76 -22.00 1.71
C ILE A 323 7.35 -21.37 0.38
N GLY A 324 7.78 -21.92 -0.76
CA GLY A 324 7.42 -21.45 -2.10
C GLY A 324 8.00 -20.09 -2.47
N MET A 325 9.18 -19.73 -1.96
CA MET A 325 9.88 -18.47 -2.24
C MET A 325 11.18 -18.69 -3.02
N LEU A 326 11.58 -17.67 -3.78
CA LEU A 326 12.83 -17.69 -4.54
C LEU A 326 13.97 -17.07 -3.72
N PRO A 327 15.12 -17.75 -3.57
CA PRO A 327 16.32 -17.16 -2.98
C PRO A 327 17.04 -16.23 -3.98
N PHE A 328 17.63 -15.15 -3.47
CA PHE A 328 18.46 -14.22 -4.25
C PHE A 328 19.92 -14.27 -3.81
N GLY A 329 20.81 -14.57 -4.76
CA GLY A 329 22.24 -14.68 -4.51
C GLY A 329 22.61 -15.77 -3.52
N ASP A 330 23.90 -15.82 -3.17
CA ASP A 330 24.40 -16.70 -2.13
C ASP A 330 24.14 -16.14 -0.72
N PRO A 331 23.95 -16.99 0.30
CA PRO A 331 23.83 -16.53 1.68
C PRO A 331 25.05 -15.74 2.14
N MET A 332 24.78 -14.55 2.70
CA MET A 332 25.77 -13.68 3.32
C MET A 332 26.02 -14.09 4.77
N VAL A 333 27.22 -13.82 5.29
CA VAL A 333 27.56 -14.05 6.70
C VAL A 333 28.27 -12.84 7.30
N SER A 334 28.04 -12.59 8.60
CA SER A 334 28.71 -11.52 9.34
C SER A 334 30.22 -11.72 9.46
N ASP A 335 30.67 -12.95 9.69
CA ASP A 335 32.10 -13.32 9.76
C ASP A 335 32.31 -14.67 9.05
N PRO A 336 33.26 -14.76 8.09
CA PRO A 336 33.62 -16.02 7.44
C PRO A 336 34.05 -17.14 8.40
N ALA A 337 34.55 -16.81 9.60
CA ALA A 337 34.97 -17.77 10.62
C ALA A 337 33.80 -18.55 11.26
N TRP A 338 32.56 -18.08 11.13
CA TRP A 338 31.34 -18.74 11.59
C TRP A 338 31.38 -19.19 13.06
N ARG A 339 31.45 -18.21 13.94
CA ARG A 339 31.52 -18.33 15.40
C ARG A 339 30.13 -18.32 16.03
N ASP A 340 30.07 -18.29 17.36
CA ASP A 340 28.83 -18.01 18.07
C ASP A 340 28.36 -16.59 17.72
N ASP A 341 27.04 -16.39 17.65
CA ASP A 341 26.38 -15.13 17.28
C ASP A 341 26.54 -14.64 15.84
N ASP A 342 27.31 -15.32 15.00
CA ASP A 342 27.37 -14.94 13.60
C ASP A 342 26.00 -15.12 12.94
N THR A 343 25.68 -14.17 12.07
CA THR A 343 24.42 -14.13 11.34
C THR A 343 24.64 -14.58 9.94
N LEU A 344 23.84 -15.54 9.49
CA LEU A 344 23.68 -15.86 8.09
C LEU A 344 22.38 -15.23 7.58
N VAL A 345 22.42 -14.58 6.42
CA VAL A 345 21.25 -13.98 5.76
C VAL A 345 21.16 -14.50 4.35
N GLN A 346 19.99 -15.03 3.98
CA GLN A 346 19.61 -15.35 2.62
C GLN A 346 18.49 -14.40 2.21
N TYR A 347 18.74 -13.54 1.23
CA TYR A 347 17.65 -12.77 0.65
C TYR A 347 16.68 -13.68 -0.06
N ILE A 348 15.40 -13.33 0.03
CA ILE A 348 14.29 -14.04 -0.59
C ILE A 348 13.39 -13.04 -1.31
N GLU A 349 12.50 -13.57 -2.14
CA GLU A 349 11.46 -12.78 -2.77
C GLU A 349 10.69 -12.03 -1.68
N THR A 350 10.82 -10.69 -1.65
CA THR A 350 10.18 -9.73 -0.74
C THR A 350 10.83 -9.41 0.63
N SER A 351 11.92 -10.08 1.06
CA SER A 351 12.73 -9.72 2.25
C SER A 351 13.92 -10.69 2.47
N ALA A 352 14.05 -11.34 3.64
CA ALA A 352 15.16 -12.22 3.98
C ALA A 352 14.80 -13.33 4.99
N ILE A 353 15.55 -14.43 4.91
CA ILE A 353 15.68 -15.46 5.94
C ILE A 353 17.01 -15.27 6.65
N ASN A 354 17.03 -15.34 7.98
CA ASN A 354 18.27 -15.29 8.72
C ASN A 354 18.36 -16.35 9.82
N PHE A 355 19.60 -16.69 10.18
CA PHE A 355 19.93 -17.66 11.21
C PHE A 355 21.03 -17.10 12.11
N ARG A 356 20.88 -17.31 13.42
CA ARG A 356 21.88 -17.00 14.43
C ARG A 356 21.94 -18.08 15.49
N ARG A 357 23.13 -18.31 16.05
CA ARG A 357 23.34 -19.23 17.17
C ARG A 357 23.66 -18.46 18.45
N PHE A 358 23.10 -18.96 19.56
CA PHE A 358 23.34 -18.49 20.93
C PHE A 358 23.72 -19.69 21.80
N GLY A 359 25.00 -20.05 21.80
CA GLY A 359 25.49 -21.26 22.47
C GLY A 359 24.85 -22.53 21.89
N ASN A 360 24.03 -23.20 22.73
CA ASN A 360 23.30 -24.43 22.39
C ASN A 360 21.86 -24.17 21.89
N THR A 361 21.49 -22.92 21.67
CA THR A 361 20.21 -22.54 21.05
C THR A 361 20.49 -21.89 19.71
N ALA A 362 19.58 -22.06 18.76
CA ALA A 362 19.57 -21.32 17.51
C ALA A 362 18.27 -20.54 17.37
N SER A 363 18.37 -19.54 16.52
CA SER A 363 17.28 -18.65 16.20
C SER A 363 17.20 -18.49 14.70
N ALA A 364 16.08 -18.91 14.11
CA ALA A 364 15.77 -18.70 12.70
C ALA A 364 14.68 -17.64 12.59
N ASN A 365 14.79 -16.77 11.61
CA ASN A 365 13.77 -15.77 11.31
C ASN A 365 13.50 -15.80 9.80
N CYS A 366 12.24 -15.98 9.43
CA CYS A 366 11.76 -15.81 8.06
C CYS A 366 10.72 -14.69 8.06
N PHE A 367 11.07 -13.60 7.39
CA PHE A 367 10.19 -12.46 7.19
C PHE A 367 9.95 -12.28 5.69
N THR A 368 8.71 -11.94 5.31
CA THR A 368 8.29 -11.65 3.94
C THR A 368 7.21 -10.56 3.94
N CYS A 369 7.15 -9.75 2.87
CA CYS A 369 6.04 -8.84 2.62
C CYS A 369 4.87 -9.52 1.86
N ALA A 370 4.85 -10.84 1.82
CA ALA A 370 3.79 -11.66 1.26
C ALA A 370 3.29 -12.66 2.31
N ARG A 371 2.27 -13.45 1.95
CA ARG A 371 1.81 -14.56 2.77
C ARG A 371 2.92 -15.59 2.98
N LEU A 372 3.09 -16.03 4.22
CA LEU A 372 4.09 -17.01 4.65
C LEU A 372 3.41 -18.32 5.08
N PRO A 373 3.76 -19.47 4.48
CA PRO A 373 3.46 -20.81 5.01
C PRO A 373 4.21 -21.05 6.33
N ARG A 374 3.78 -20.39 7.41
CA ARG A 374 4.52 -20.30 8.67
C ARG A 374 4.65 -21.65 9.39
N ASP A 375 3.62 -22.49 9.30
CA ASP A 375 3.61 -23.80 9.94
C ASP A 375 4.58 -24.73 9.19
N GLU A 376 4.58 -24.69 7.85
CA GLU A 376 5.55 -25.40 7.02
C GLU A 376 6.98 -24.92 7.27
N ALA A 377 7.19 -23.61 7.42
CA ALA A 377 8.50 -23.03 7.76
C ALA A 377 9.03 -23.56 9.10
N ALA A 378 8.13 -23.69 10.08
CA ALA A 378 8.45 -24.20 11.41
C ALA A 378 8.74 -25.71 11.41
N ALA A 379 7.88 -26.51 10.77
CA ALA A 379 8.08 -27.95 10.61
C ALA A 379 9.39 -28.26 9.87
N PHE A 380 9.63 -27.56 8.76
CA PHE A 380 10.86 -27.73 7.98
C PHE A 380 12.10 -27.40 8.81
N THR A 381 12.11 -26.26 9.49
CA THR A 381 13.27 -25.81 10.26
C THR A 381 13.59 -26.73 11.43
N THR A 382 12.57 -27.10 12.22
CA THR A 382 12.76 -28.02 13.35
C THR A 382 13.21 -29.41 12.88
N GLY A 383 12.59 -29.95 11.83
CA GLY A 383 12.99 -31.22 11.21
C GLY A 383 14.43 -31.19 10.65
N PHE A 384 14.82 -30.13 9.95
CA PHE A 384 16.16 -30.01 9.34
C PHE A 384 17.29 -30.01 10.38
N PHE A 385 17.06 -29.35 11.52
CA PHE A 385 18.03 -29.30 12.61
C PHE A 385 17.88 -30.42 13.65
N GLY A 386 16.83 -31.25 13.55
CA GLY A 386 16.55 -32.32 14.50
C GLY A 386 16.19 -31.81 15.89
N ALA A 387 15.43 -30.71 15.95
CA ALA A 387 14.92 -30.15 17.19
C ALA A 387 13.50 -30.67 17.46
N ASP A 388 13.25 -31.16 18.68
CA ASP A 388 11.93 -31.69 19.07
C ASP A 388 10.84 -30.62 19.06
N ALA A 389 11.19 -29.39 19.43
CA ALA A 389 10.30 -28.25 19.41
C ALA A 389 11.05 -26.92 19.27
N ALA A 390 10.36 -25.91 18.74
CA ALA A 390 10.76 -24.51 18.72
C ALA A 390 9.75 -23.63 19.46
N VAL A 391 10.20 -22.57 20.12
CA VAL A 391 9.33 -21.44 20.48
C VAL A 391 9.19 -20.56 19.25
N CYS A 392 7.96 -20.29 18.87
CA CYS A 392 7.62 -19.53 17.67
C CYS A 392 6.94 -18.21 18.04
N TRP A 393 7.38 -17.12 17.43
CA TRP A 393 6.63 -15.87 17.32
C TRP A 393 6.11 -15.76 15.89
N SER A 394 4.80 -15.73 15.71
CA SER A 394 4.17 -15.43 14.42
C SER A 394 3.63 -14.00 14.49
N LEU A 395 4.22 -13.11 13.69
CA LEU A 395 3.89 -11.69 13.71
C LEU A 395 3.20 -11.31 12.40
N PRO A 396 2.05 -10.64 12.47
CA PRO A 396 1.44 -10.01 11.31
C PRO A 396 2.23 -8.72 11.02
N ARG A 397 2.80 -8.61 9.81
CA ARG A 397 3.65 -7.48 9.41
C ARG A 397 2.95 -6.57 8.42
N GLY A 398 3.19 -5.27 8.54
CA GLY A 398 2.59 -4.24 7.70
C GLY A 398 1.07 -4.14 7.81
N VAL A 399 0.56 -4.36 9.03
CA VAL A 399 -0.87 -4.35 9.30
C VAL A 399 -1.33 -2.97 9.76
N PHE A 400 -2.00 -2.24 8.89
CA PHE A 400 -2.53 -0.90 9.20
C PHE A 400 -3.69 -0.87 10.21
N ALA A 401 -4.11 -2.01 10.75
CA ALA A 401 -5.18 -2.10 11.74
C ALA A 401 -4.82 -1.42 13.08
N ASP A 402 -5.79 -1.34 13.99
CA ASP A 402 -5.49 -0.94 15.36
C ASP A 402 -4.57 -1.96 16.07
N ILE A 403 -3.82 -1.49 17.06
CA ILE A 403 -2.83 -2.32 17.76
C ILE A 403 -3.46 -3.50 18.53
N ARG A 404 -4.74 -3.46 18.89
CA ARG A 404 -5.42 -4.58 19.55
C ARG A 404 -5.62 -5.73 18.58
N LYS A 405 -5.99 -5.44 17.32
CA LYS A 405 -6.06 -6.44 16.25
C LYS A 405 -4.67 -7.01 15.96
N VAL A 406 -3.66 -6.17 15.84
CA VAL A 406 -2.26 -6.60 15.66
C VAL A 406 -1.81 -7.51 16.80
N ARG A 407 -2.13 -7.17 18.05
CA ARG A 407 -1.84 -8.00 19.21
C ARG A 407 -2.56 -9.33 19.17
N ARG A 408 -3.84 -9.35 18.82
CA ARG A 408 -4.64 -10.58 18.74
C ARG A 408 -4.06 -11.55 17.71
N ASP A 409 -3.50 -11.02 16.63
CA ASP A 409 -2.97 -11.79 15.52
C ASP A 409 -1.46 -12.09 15.67
N SER A 410 -0.77 -11.44 16.63
CA SER A 410 0.60 -11.77 17.06
C SER A 410 0.62 -12.98 18.01
N LEU A 411 1.08 -14.14 17.54
CA LEU A 411 1.01 -15.41 18.28
C LEU A 411 2.37 -15.78 18.88
N ILE A 412 2.37 -16.34 20.09
CA ILE A 412 3.54 -16.95 20.72
C ILE A 412 3.17 -18.38 21.13
N TYR A 413 3.88 -19.38 20.64
CA TYR A 413 3.53 -20.79 20.88
C TYR A 413 4.75 -21.71 20.77
N ARG A 414 4.61 -22.98 21.17
CA ARG A 414 5.59 -24.02 20.83
C ARG A 414 5.12 -24.78 19.60
N SER A 415 6.04 -25.03 18.67
CA SER A 415 5.81 -25.83 17.47
C SER A 415 6.71 -27.07 17.54
N GLY A 416 6.13 -28.24 17.28
CA GLY A 416 6.86 -29.50 17.13
C GLY A 416 6.97 -29.90 15.67
N ALA A 417 7.13 -31.20 15.40
CA ALA A 417 7.27 -31.74 14.04
C ALA A 417 6.10 -31.41 13.09
N SER A 418 4.90 -31.11 13.62
CA SER A 418 3.73 -30.74 12.82
C SER A 418 3.72 -29.28 12.34
N GLY A 419 4.64 -28.43 12.81
CA GLY A 419 4.78 -27.04 12.34
C GLY A 419 3.82 -26.02 12.95
N GLY A 420 2.58 -26.41 13.21
CA GLY A 420 1.58 -25.55 13.87
C GLY A 420 1.70 -25.49 15.40
N PRO A 421 0.85 -24.68 16.07
CA PRO A 421 0.81 -24.57 17.52
C PRO A 421 0.52 -25.91 18.21
N ALA A 422 1.45 -26.35 19.06
CA ALA A 422 1.28 -27.50 19.95
C ALA A 422 0.90 -27.00 21.35
N GLY A 423 -0.39 -27.07 21.68
CA GLY A 423 -0.91 -26.72 23.01
C GLY A 423 -1.20 -25.23 23.19
N GLU A 424 -0.54 -24.61 24.19
CA GLU A 424 -0.85 -23.25 24.62
C GLU A 424 -0.40 -22.18 23.60
N ILE A 425 -1.29 -21.22 23.32
CA ILE A 425 -0.97 -20.03 22.53
C ILE A 425 -1.08 -18.80 23.43
N ARG A 426 0.02 -18.04 23.51
CA ARG A 426 0.11 -16.76 24.22
C ARG A 426 0.11 -15.59 23.23
N ARG A 427 0.10 -14.38 23.79
CA ARG A 427 0.12 -13.09 23.07
C ARG A 427 1.15 -12.18 23.72
N PRO A 428 1.75 -11.24 22.97
CA PRO A 428 2.60 -10.21 23.55
C PRO A 428 1.90 -9.44 24.67
N ARG A 429 2.66 -8.99 25.66
CA ARG A 429 2.23 -8.02 26.66
C ARG A 429 2.00 -6.68 25.97
N PRO A 430 0.79 -6.09 26.04
CA PRO A 430 0.58 -4.74 25.55
C PRO A 430 1.28 -3.75 26.48
N ALA A 431 1.84 -2.68 25.93
CA ALA A 431 2.40 -1.58 26.69
C ALA A 431 2.16 -0.25 25.99
N GLU A 432 2.15 0.83 26.77
CA GLU A 432 2.15 2.19 26.24
C GLU A 432 3.59 2.63 25.93
N ALA A 433 3.81 3.39 24.85
CA ALA A 433 5.15 3.88 24.50
C ALA A 433 5.82 4.66 25.65
N ALA A 434 5.02 5.41 26.43
CA ALA A 434 5.50 6.14 27.59
C ALA A 434 6.05 5.23 28.71
N GLU A 435 5.60 3.97 28.82
CA GLU A 435 6.20 2.98 29.73
C GLU A 435 7.58 2.55 29.21
N ILE A 436 7.67 2.23 27.92
CA ILE A 436 8.88 1.72 27.27
C ILE A 436 10.02 2.75 27.29
N PHE A 437 9.68 4.03 27.19
CA PHE A 437 10.67 5.11 27.17
C PHE A 437 11.11 5.57 28.56
N LYS A 438 10.59 4.98 29.65
CA LYS A 438 11.08 5.29 30.99
C LYS A 438 12.48 4.72 31.20
N PRO A 439 13.37 5.45 31.91
CA PRO A 439 14.67 4.91 32.32
C PRO A 439 14.60 3.66 33.21
N SER A 440 13.44 3.30 33.74
CA SER A 440 13.21 2.09 34.53
C SER A 440 12.87 0.86 33.69
N PHE A 441 12.48 1.03 32.44
CA PHE A 441 12.25 -0.09 31.53
C PHE A 441 13.59 -0.79 31.28
N ARG A 442 13.56 -2.12 31.16
CA ARG A 442 14.75 -2.95 30.94
C ARG A 442 14.46 -3.91 29.80
N LEU A 443 15.37 -3.96 28.83
CA LEU A 443 15.35 -4.92 27.76
C LEU A 443 15.61 -6.35 28.27
N PRO A 444 15.20 -7.40 27.53
CA PRO A 444 15.50 -8.79 27.90
C PRO A 444 16.99 -9.08 28.16
N VAL A 445 17.88 -8.37 27.46
CA VAL A 445 19.33 -8.47 27.65
C VAL A 445 19.81 -7.83 28.96
N GLU A 446 19.19 -6.74 29.40
CA GLU A 446 19.57 -6.03 30.63
C GLU A 446 19.14 -6.79 31.89
N THR A 447 18.07 -7.57 31.79
CA THR A 447 17.59 -8.42 32.90
C THR A 447 18.26 -9.79 32.94
N GLY A 448 19.09 -10.12 31.94
CA GLY A 448 19.67 -11.45 31.75
C GLY A 448 18.63 -12.52 31.39
N PHE A 449 17.41 -12.11 30.99
CA PHE A 449 16.35 -13.04 30.60
C PHE A 449 16.71 -13.81 29.32
N ALA A 450 17.32 -13.12 28.36
CA ALA A 450 17.72 -13.66 27.07
C ALA A 450 19.09 -13.09 26.62
N PRO A 451 19.90 -13.86 25.87
CA PRO A 451 21.22 -13.41 25.40
C PRO A 451 21.16 -12.28 24.37
N ALA A 452 20.03 -12.12 23.68
CA ALA A 452 19.76 -11.05 22.73
C ALA A 452 18.29 -10.63 22.81
N PHE A 453 17.98 -9.49 22.19
CA PHE A 453 16.61 -9.10 21.89
C PHE A 453 16.51 -8.66 20.41
N GLU A 454 15.29 -8.63 19.91
CA GLU A 454 14.96 -8.05 18.61
C GLU A 454 13.93 -6.94 18.80
N LEU A 455 14.22 -5.77 18.23
CA LEU A 455 13.26 -4.71 18.01
C LEU A 455 12.71 -4.87 16.58
N VAL A 456 11.44 -5.22 16.50
CA VAL A 456 10.69 -5.28 15.23
C VAL A 456 9.84 -4.01 15.13
N MET A 457 9.88 -3.33 13.98
CA MET A 457 9.08 -2.13 13.74
C MET A 457 8.41 -2.17 12.38
N ASP A 458 7.14 -1.81 12.35
CA ASP A 458 6.42 -1.47 11.13
C ASP A 458 6.14 0.03 11.18
N ILE A 459 6.82 0.80 10.32
CA ILE A 459 6.67 2.26 10.23
C ILE A 459 5.80 2.56 9.02
N PHE A 460 4.71 3.28 9.24
CA PHE A 460 3.70 3.58 8.24
C PHE A 460 3.75 5.05 7.79
N ASP A 461 3.22 5.29 6.59
CA ASP A 461 3.09 6.62 5.99
C ASP A 461 4.46 7.30 5.79
N CYS A 462 5.44 6.51 5.36
CA CYS A 462 6.79 6.97 5.05
C CYS A 462 6.81 7.78 3.75
N ASP A 463 7.73 8.74 3.68
CA ASP A 463 8.00 9.50 2.47
C ASP A 463 8.62 8.59 1.39
N PHE A 464 8.04 8.61 0.19
CA PHE A 464 8.45 7.76 -0.93
C PHE A 464 9.93 7.95 -1.31
N ASP A 465 10.41 9.20 -1.38
CA ASP A 465 11.77 9.52 -1.80
C ASP A 465 12.81 9.02 -0.79
N ARG A 466 12.40 8.85 0.48
CA ARG A 466 13.25 8.30 1.56
C ARG A 466 13.39 6.79 1.53
N ILE A 467 12.46 6.07 0.90
CA ILE A 467 12.42 4.60 0.92
C ILE A 467 12.64 3.94 -0.44
N SER A 468 12.54 4.70 -1.54
CA SER A 468 12.63 4.18 -2.90
C SER A 468 14.06 4.00 -3.42
N SER A 469 15.06 4.58 -2.75
CA SER A 469 16.46 4.52 -3.17
C SER A 469 17.29 3.56 -2.32
N CYS A 470 17.92 2.57 -2.97
CA CYS A 470 18.93 1.68 -2.36
C CYS A 470 20.01 2.45 -1.60
N GLU A 471 20.48 3.57 -2.17
CA GLU A 471 21.52 4.40 -1.56
C GLU A 471 21.00 5.07 -0.28
N ALA A 472 19.80 5.63 -0.33
CA ALA A 472 19.18 6.28 0.82
C ALA A 472 18.99 5.29 1.98
N VAL A 473 18.42 4.11 1.71
CA VAL A 473 18.19 3.10 2.74
C VAL A 473 19.48 2.48 3.27
N ALA A 474 20.52 2.35 2.43
CA ALA A 474 21.86 1.95 2.86
C ALA A 474 22.49 2.99 3.79
N ALA A 475 22.36 4.28 3.45
CA ALA A 475 22.87 5.38 4.27
C ALA A 475 22.18 5.41 5.64
N TRP A 476 20.85 5.27 5.65
CA TRP A 476 20.08 5.15 6.89
C TRP A 476 20.55 3.97 7.75
N ALA A 477 20.77 2.79 7.17
CA ALA A 477 21.16 1.62 7.97
C ALA A 477 22.48 1.82 8.72
N ARG A 478 23.45 2.54 8.11
CA ARG A 478 24.70 2.95 8.78
C ARG A 478 24.45 3.98 9.88
N GLU A 479 23.56 4.94 9.63
CA GLU A 479 23.22 5.96 10.61
C GLU A 479 22.48 5.39 11.81
N SER A 480 21.50 4.51 11.58
CA SER A 480 20.76 3.78 12.59
C SER A 480 21.68 2.99 13.53
N ALA A 481 22.70 2.31 12.99
CA ALA A 481 23.72 1.65 13.81
C ALA A 481 24.45 2.61 14.76
N ARG A 482 24.85 3.79 14.27
CA ARG A 482 25.48 4.84 15.10
C ARG A 482 24.54 5.39 16.16
N THR A 483 23.27 5.61 15.79
CA THR A 483 22.21 6.04 16.71
C THR A 483 21.95 5.03 17.82
N ALA A 484 22.04 3.74 17.49
CA ALA A 484 21.93 2.64 18.45
C ALA A 484 23.19 2.43 19.31
N GLY A 485 24.31 3.07 18.98
CA GLY A 485 25.61 2.82 19.64
C GLY A 485 26.27 1.50 19.22
N LEU A 486 25.79 0.86 18.15
CA LEU A 486 26.25 -0.44 17.68
C LEU A 486 27.36 -0.30 16.63
N LYS A 487 28.36 -1.19 16.68
CA LYS A 487 29.47 -1.21 15.71
C LYS A 487 29.07 -1.98 14.46
N THR A 488 29.23 -1.38 13.29
CA THR A 488 28.97 -2.03 12.00
C THR A 488 30.06 -3.03 11.62
N ILE A 489 29.67 -4.09 10.93
CA ILE A 489 30.58 -5.03 10.25
C ILE A 489 30.38 -4.87 8.74
N GLY A 490 31.45 -4.53 8.03
CA GLY A 490 31.38 -4.28 6.60
C GLY A 490 30.51 -3.08 6.22
N ARG A 491 30.17 -2.99 4.94
CA ARG A 491 29.19 -2.04 4.39
C ARG A 491 27.81 -2.68 4.39
N PRO A 492 26.72 -1.90 4.52
CA PRO A 492 25.38 -2.41 4.32
C PRO A 492 25.24 -2.89 2.88
N ASP A 493 24.56 -4.01 2.72
CA ASP A 493 24.11 -4.49 1.44
C ASP A 493 22.64 -4.06 1.28
N ALA A 494 22.34 -3.33 0.21
CA ALA A 494 21.04 -2.69 0.01
C ALA A 494 20.49 -2.94 -1.40
N PRO A 495 20.23 -4.19 -1.76
CA PRO A 495 19.78 -4.55 -3.09
C PRO A 495 18.30 -4.23 -3.33
N ASP A 496 17.97 -3.94 -4.58
CA ASP A 496 16.59 -3.96 -5.06
C ASP A 496 16.31 -5.28 -5.78
N PHE A 497 15.60 -6.17 -5.09
CA PHE A 497 15.09 -7.41 -5.67
C PHE A 497 13.56 -7.41 -5.75
N GLY A 498 12.91 -6.29 -5.42
CA GLY A 498 11.44 -6.16 -5.35
C GLY A 498 10.74 -6.22 -6.71
N HIS A 499 11.50 -6.38 -7.81
CA HIS A 499 10.98 -6.46 -9.17
C HIS A 499 10.45 -7.84 -9.59
N ALA A 500 10.77 -8.92 -8.85
CA ALA A 500 10.38 -10.27 -9.28
C ALA A 500 8.85 -10.51 -9.24
N LYS A 501 8.10 -9.71 -8.45
CA LYS A 501 6.64 -9.61 -8.50
C LYS A 501 6.18 -8.17 -8.33
N LYS A 502 5.19 -7.76 -9.12
CA LYS A 502 4.46 -6.47 -9.08
C LYS A 502 3.73 -6.17 -7.73
N LYS A 503 4.13 -6.71 -6.58
CA LYS A 503 3.36 -6.67 -5.32
C LYS A 503 4.08 -6.05 -4.12
N THR A 504 5.41 -6.13 -4.00
CA THR A 504 6.17 -5.70 -2.81
C THR A 504 7.45 -4.94 -3.18
N ALA A 505 7.34 -4.00 -4.12
CA ALA A 505 8.51 -3.34 -4.71
C ALA A 505 9.28 -2.54 -3.65
N GLY A 506 10.60 -2.49 -3.82
CA GLY A 506 11.51 -1.67 -3.01
C GLY A 506 12.72 -2.42 -2.46
N PRO A 507 13.71 -1.67 -1.97
CA PRO A 507 14.98 -2.22 -1.54
C PRO A 507 14.83 -3.05 -0.26
N SER A 508 15.71 -4.02 -0.09
CA SER A 508 15.96 -4.67 1.20
C SER A 508 17.34 -4.26 1.68
N VAL A 509 17.56 -4.22 2.99
CA VAL A 509 18.86 -3.86 3.56
C VAL A 509 19.28 -4.85 4.61
N THR A 510 20.54 -5.29 4.53
CA THR A 510 21.25 -5.98 5.59
C THR A 510 22.47 -5.17 6.00
N GLN A 511 22.50 -4.72 7.25
CA GLN A 511 23.69 -4.18 7.92
C GLN A 511 24.06 -5.11 9.06
N PHE A 512 25.16 -5.86 8.91
CA PHE A 512 25.70 -6.64 10.02
C PHE A 512 26.26 -5.73 11.10
N LEU A 513 26.06 -6.12 12.36
CA LEU A 513 26.53 -5.40 13.54
C LEU A 513 27.31 -6.37 14.43
N ARG A 514 28.26 -5.87 15.21
CA ARG A 514 28.91 -6.68 16.25
C ARG A 514 27.84 -7.13 17.25
N GLY A 515 27.63 -8.43 17.37
CA GLY A 515 26.60 -9.00 18.25
C GLY A 515 25.16 -8.71 17.79
N GLY A 516 24.94 -8.36 16.51
CA GLY A 516 23.63 -7.91 16.05
C GLY A 516 23.49 -7.83 14.53
N SER A 517 22.34 -7.33 14.07
CA SER A 517 22.06 -7.07 12.66
C SER A 517 20.87 -6.13 12.55
N ASN A 518 20.90 -5.25 11.54
CA ASN A 518 19.73 -4.55 11.07
C ASN A 518 19.35 -5.15 9.71
N ILE A 519 18.20 -5.82 9.65
CA ILE A 519 17.64 -6.42 8.44
C ILE A 519 16.28 -5.77 8.24
N SER A 520 16.11 -5.07 7.14
CA SER A 520 14.89 -4.30 6.88
C SER A 520 14.44 -4.46 5.43
N HIS A 521 13.14 -4.34 5.19
CA HIS A 521 12.58 -4.19 3.84
C HIS A 521 11.77 -2.90 3.74
N TYR A 522 11.79 -2.29 2.56
CA TYR A 522 11.20 -0.99 2.29
C TYR A 522 10.14 -1.17 1.24
N SER A 523 8.89 -1.24 1.68
CA SER A 523 7.76 -1.45 0.78
C SER A 523 7.33 -0.11 0.22
N ILE A 524 7.82 0.23 -0.98
CA ILE A 524 7.44 1.49 -1.66
C ILE A 524 5.94 1.51 -1.96
N ASN A 525 5.37 0.34 -2.25
CA ASN A 525 3.95 0.19 -2.54
C ASN A 525 3.07 0.50 -1.34
N TRP A 526 3.58 0.31 -0.12
CA TRP A 526 2.82 0.49 1.12
C TRP A 526 3.28 1.73 1.86
N LEU A 527 4.22 2.51 1.29
CA LEU A 527 4.89 3.64 1.93
C LEU A 527 5.30 3.27 3.37
N MET A 528 5.98 2.14 3.50
CA MET A 528 6.15 1.48 4.79
C MET A 528 7.51 0.82 4.89
N ILE A 529 8.01 0.75 6.12
CA ILE A 529 9.25 0.07 6.45
C ILE A 529 8.97 -0.99 7.49
N VAL A 530 9.58 -2.14 7.27
CA VAL A 530 9.52 -3.32 8.11
C VAL A 530 10.94 -3.60 8.54
N LEU A 531 11.25 -3.26 9.79
CA LEU A 531 12.60 -3.19 10.33
C LEU A 531 12.77 -4.25 11.42
N ASN A 532 13.86 -5.01 11.35
CA ASN A 532 14.29 -5.94 12.39
C ASN A 532 15.71 -5.59 12.85
N LEU A 533 15.83 -5.11 14.08
CA LEU A 533 17.11 -4.82 14.74
C LEU A 533 17.34 -5.84 15.86
N VAL A 534 18.31 -6.74 15.65
CA VAL A 534 18.77 -7.68 16.67
C VAL A 534 20.03 -7.13 17.34
N ALA A 535 20.08 -7.17 18.67
CA ALA A 535 21.27 -6.79 19.42
C ALA A 535 21.43 -7.63 20.71
N ARG A 536 22.70 -7.91 21.06
CA ARG A 536 23.11 -8.52 22.33
C ARG A 536 23.38 -7.50 23.44
N GLU A 537 23.50 -6.23 23.08
CA GLU A 537 23.79 -5.13 23.99
C GLU A 537 22.55 -4.23 24.12
N PRO A 538 22.35 -3.57 25.28
CA PRO A 538 21.26 -2.61 25.45
C PRO A 538 21.37 -1.46 24.45
N VAL A 539 20.23 -0.97 23.96
CA VAL A 539 20.18 0.13 22.99
C VAL A 539 19.22 1.23 23.45
N PRO A 540 19.44 2.50 23.07
CA PRO A 540 18.54 3.60 23.42
C PRO A 540 17.26 3.56 22.55
N LEU A 541 16.27 2.75 22.93
CA LEU A 541 15.02 2.52 22.16
C LEU A 541 14.35 3.80 21.68
N ARG A 542 14.14 4.78 22.57
CA ARG A 542 13.51 6.06 22.21
C ARG A 542 14.26 6.75 21.08
N ARG A 543 15.59 6.79 21.17
CA ARG A 543 16.44 7.47 20.18
C ARG A 543 16.37 6.77 18.82
N ILE A 544 16.41 5.45 18.79
CA ILE A 544 16.33 4.66 17.55
C ILE A 544 14.97 4.84 16.88
N ILE A 545 13.89 4.71 17.66
CA ILE A 545 12.53 4.79 17.13
C ILE A 545 12.25 6.20 16.62
N THR A 546 12.56 7.24 17.40
CA THR A 546 12.38 8.64 16.95
C THR A 546 13.22 8.93 15.72
N HIS A 547 14.48 8.49 15.68
CA HIS A 547 15.33 8.70 14.51
C HIS A 547 14.79 8.01 13.26
N ALA A 548 14.27 6.78 13.36
CA ALA A 548 13.66 6.10 12.23
C ALA A 548 12.38 6.82 11.75
N MET A 549 11.49 7.18 12.68
CA MET A 549 10.27 7.93 12.37
C MET A 549 10.58 9.27 11.67
N ASP A 550 11.56 10.02 12.17
CA ASP A 550 11.94 11.32 11.58
C ASP A 550 12.65 11.16 10.23
N TYR A 551 13.56 10.20 10.08
CA TYR A 551 14.29 10.01 8.83
C TYR A 551 13.33 9.70 7.67
N PHE A 552 12.37 8.81 7.92
CA PHE A 552 11.40 8.36 6.91
C PHE A 552 10.11 9.18 6.89
N GLN A 553 9.99 10.19 7.76
CA GLN A 553 8.78 10.99 7.94
C GLN A 553 7.53 10.15 8.28
N GLY A 554 7.72 8.96 8.85
CA GLY A 554 6.64 8.06 9.24
C GLY A 554 5.75 8.69 10.31
N LYS A 555 4.45 8.46 10.22
CA LYS A 555 3.46 9.05 11.15
C LYS A 555 3.15 8.14 12.34
N LYS A 556 3.21 6.83 12.11
CA LYS A 556 2.82 5.80 13.06
C LYS A 556 3.78 4.62 12.97
N ALA A 557 4.09 3.98 14.10
CA ALA A 557 4.77 2.71 14.12
C ALA A 557 4.13 1.70 15.08
N HIS A 558 4.09 0.44 14.65
CA HIS A 558 3.89 -0.70 15.55
C HIS A 558 5.23 -1.32 15.89
N CYS A 559 5.49 -1.55 17.18
CA CYS A 559 6.78 -2.01 17.65
C CYS A 559 6.62 -3.25 18.51
N TRP A 560 7.46 -4.26 18.27
CA TRP A 560 7.61 -5.42 19.12
C TRP A 560 9.02 -5.47 19.70
N ILE A 561 9.12 -5.91 20.95
CA ILE A 561 10.39 -6.30 21.58
C ILE A 561 10.30 -7.79 21.87
N LEU A 562 11.17 -8.58 21.24
CA LEU A 562 11.20 -10.04 21.37
C LEU A 562 12.48 -10.48 22.08
N PRO A 563 12.42 -11.36 23.09
CA PRO A 563 13.61 -12.02 23.61
C PRO A 563 14.10 -13.07 22.60
N ARG A 564 15.41 -13.13 22.33
CA ARG A 564 16.02 -14.09 21.39
C ARG A 564 16.97 -15.04 22.11
N GLY A 565 16.94 -16.32 21.75
CA GLY A 565 17.67 -17.38 22.45
C GLY A 565 16.99 -17.82 23.76
N ALA A 566 15.66 -17.72 23.84
CA ALA A 566 14.88 -17.98 25.06
C ALA A 566 14.12 -19.33 25.03
N SER A 567 14.48 -20.25 24.14
CA SER A 567 13.77 -21.54 23.93
C SER A 567 13.55 -22.38 25.19
N GLY A 568 14.48 -22.30 26.15
CA GLY A 568 14.44 -22.99 27.44
C GLY A 568 13.58 -22.34 28.53
N LYS A 569 12.99 -21.15 28.29
CA LYS A 569 12.09 -20.46 29.23
C LYS A 569 10.65 -20.93 29.05
N SER A 570 9.78 -20.67 30.03
CA SER A 570 8.35 -20.99 29.90
C SER A 570 7.67 -20.07 28.89
N LEU A 571 6.60 -20.54 28.21
CA LEU A 571 5.85 -19.69 27.27
C LEU A 571 5.23 -18.46 27.97
N LYS A 572 4.85 -18.61 29.24
CA LYS A 572 4.33 -17.50 30.06
C LYS A 572 5.39 -16.41 30.23
N ASP A 573 6.59 -16.77 30.68
CA ASP A 573 7.66 -15.79 30.91
C ASP A 573 8.10 -15.13 29.60
N ILE A 574 8.14 -15.90 28.51
CA ILE A 574 8.43 -15.38 27.17
C ILE A 574 7.38 -14.35 26.75
N ALA A 575 6.10 -14.64 26.95
CA ALA A 575 5.02 -13.72 26.60
C ALA A 575 5.03 -12.44 27.46
N GLU A 576 5.38 -12.53 28.74
CA GLU A 576 5.54 -11.37 29.63
C GLU A 576 6.73 -10.47 29.24
N ASN A 577 7.78 -11.07 28.68
CA ASN A 577 8.98 -10.38 28.16
C ASN A 577 8.89 -10.05 26.66
N THR A 578 7.79 -10.42 25.99
CA THR A 578 7.50 -10.03 24.60
C THR A 578 6.53 -8.88 24.63
N VAL A 579 6.96 -7.69 24.21
CA VAL A 579 6.17 -6.46 24.36
C VAL A 579 5.70 -5.96 23.00
N LEU A 580 4.47 -5.44 22.93
CA LEU A 580 3.89 -4.78 21.76
C LEU A 580 3.35 -3.40 22.15
N PHE A 581 3.76 -2.36 21.43
CA PHE A 581 3.35 -0.98 21.68
C PHE A 581 3.25 -0.18 20.37
N GLU A 582 2.49 0.93 20.40
CA GLU A 582 2.31 1.84 19.26
C GLU A 582 3.04 3.15 19.57
N VAL A 583 3.70 3.71 18.56
CA VAL A 583 4.32 5.03 18.62
C VAL A 583 3.67 5.90 17.54
N ARG A 584 3.36 7.14 17.88
CA ARG A 584 2.95 8.17 16.94
C ARG A 584 3.92 9.33 17.02
N ARG A 585 4.03 10.08 15.94
CA ARG A 585 4.99 11.18 15.83
C ARG A 585 4.56 12.44 16.59
N ASP A 586 3.26 12.64 16.77
CA ASP A 586 2.64 13.80 17.41
C ASP A 586 2.79 13.84 18.95
#